data_AF-A0A381VAU7-F1
#
_entry.id   AF-A0A381VAU7-F1
#
_cell.length_a   1.000
_cell.length_b   1.000
_cell.length_c   1.000
_cell.angle_alpha   90.00
_cell.angle_beta   90.00
_cell.angle_gamma   90.00
#
_symmetry.space_group_name_H-M   'P 1'
#
loop_
_entity.id
_entity.type
_entity.pdbx_description
1 polymer ?
#
loop_
_entity_poly.entity_id
_entity_poly.type
_entity_poly.pdbx_seq_one_letter_code
_entity_poly.pdbx_strand_id
1 'polypeptide(L)'
;MSKILSADAIQAYRNDGFVSPLRVLSGEKVRSCRSELEAFEAKHGQVFSENREKSGDSLTGSYRFKSHLLMKWLSDLVFHPHILDVVEDLIGPDLLCWTTHWFVKEAHTPHYVSWHQDSNYWGLDTDRLVSVWLAL
;
A
#
# COMPACT_ATOMS: atom_id res chain seq x y z
N MET A 1 -5.84 13.36 17.42
CA MET A 1 -6.53 12.24 16.78
C MET A 1 -6.70 11.11 17.79
N SER A 2 -7.49 10.07 17.50
CA SER A 2 -7.76 9.00 18.48
C SER A 2 -6.65 7.96 18.41
N LYS A 3 -6.09 7.58 19.56
CA LYS A 3 -5.24 6.38 19.61
C LYS A 3 -6.12 5.15 19.45
N ILE A 4 -5.82 4.29 18.48
CA ILE A 4 -6.63 3.13 18.13
C ILE A 4 -5.88 1.80 18.21
N LEU A 5 -4.54 1.83 18.21
CA LEU A 5 -3.74 0.64 18.49
C LEU A 5 -3.62 0.40 20.00
N SER A 6 -3.78 -0.85 20.42
CA SER A 6 -3.48 -1.25 21.80
C SER A 6 -1.98 -1.21 22.08
N ALA A 7 -1.61 -1.10 23.35
CA ALA A 7 -0.21 -1.18 23.77
C ALA A 7 0.46 -2.49 23.30
N ASP A 8 -0.28 -3.61 23.35
CA ASP A 8 0.19 -4.92 22.88
C ASP A 8 0.43 -4.94 21.37
N ALA A 9 -0.44 -4.31 20.58
CA ALA A 9 -0.27 -4.20 19.12
C ALA A 9 0.96 -3.37 18.76
N ILE A 10 1.19 -2.26 19.48
CA ILE A 10 2.39 -1.43 19.31
C ILE A 10 3.65 -2.22 19.71
N GLN A 11 3.59 -3.00 20.80
CA GLN A 11 4.72 -3.80 21.23
C GLN A 11 5.03 -4.94 20.25
N ALA A 12 4.01 -5.61 19.69
CA ALA A 12 4.18 -6.60 18.64
C ALA A 12 4.85 -5.99 17.40
N TYR A 13 4.38 -4.82 16.94
CA TYR A 13 5.01 -4.10 15.84
C TYR A 13 6.49 -3.80 16.10
N ARG A 14 6.85 -3.37 17.31
CA ARG A 14 8.25 -3.08 17.68
C ARG A 14 9.14 -4.31 17.74
N ASN A 15 8.60 -5.46 18.17
CA ASN A 15 9.36 -6.70 18.30
C ASN A 15 9.53 -7.41 16.95
N ASP A 16 8.44 -7.48 16.17
CA ASP A 16 8.35 -8.34 14.99
C ASP A 16 8.48 -7.55 13.67
N GLY A 17 8.41 -6.23 13.72
CA GLY A 17 8.48 -5.34 12.56
C GLY A 17 7.18 -5.21 11.76
N PHE A 18 6.09 -5.84 12.22
CA PHE A 18 4.76 -5.72 11.60
C PHE A 18 3.64 -5.98 12.62
N VAL A 19 2.42 -5.56 12.26
CA VAL A 19 1.20 -5.90 13.02
C VAL A 19 0.06 -6.19 12.05
N SER A 20 -0.63 -7.32 12.26
CA SER A 20 -1.70 -7.82 11.40
C SER A 20 -2.50 -8.89 12.15
N PRO A 21 -3.81 -9.07 11.87
CA PRO A 21 -4.64 -8.27 10.98
C PRO A 21 -5.20 -7.01 11.66
N LEU A 22 -5.37 -5.93 10.88
CA LEU A 22 -6.04 -4.70 11.31
C LEU A 22 -7.22 -4.39 10.38
N ARG A 23 -8.42 -4.30 10.95
CA ARG A 23 -9.62 -3.89 10.18
C ARG A 23 -9.68 -2.37 10.12
N VAL A 24 -9.22 -1.80 9.00
CA VAL A 24 -9.25 -0.34 8.77
C VAL A 24 -10.37 0.12 7.84
N LEU A 25 -10.99 -0.80 7.09
CA LEU A 25 -12.09 -0.51 6.16
C LEU A 25 -13.27 -1.47 6.37
N SER A 26 -14.48 -1.02 6.02
CA SER A 26 -15.65 -1.90 5.90
C SER A 26 -15.52 -2.78 4.65
N GLY A 27 -16.20 -3.93 4.64
CA GLY A 27 -16.22 -4.80 3.46
C GLY A 27 -16.84 -4.13 2.22
N GLU A 28 -17.77 -3.20 2.43
CA GLU A 28 -18.34 -2.38 1.35
C GLU A 28 -17.30 -1.44 0.75
N LYS A 29 -16.54 -0.74 1.60
CA LYS A 29 -15.50 0.19 1.15
C LYS A 29 -14.39 -0.56 0.40
N VAL A 30 -14.00 -1.74 0.87
CA VAL A 30 -13.06 -2.63 0.17
C VAL A 30 -13.57 -2.96 -1.24
N ARG A 31 -14.82 -3.43 -1.36
CA ARG A 31 -15.43 -3.73 -2.67
C ARG A 31 -15.49 -2.51 -3.59
N SER A 32 -15.87 -1.34 -3.06
CA SER A 32 -15.90 -0.10 -3.83
C SER A 32 -14.51 0.27 -4.37
N CYS A 33 -13.48 0.25 -3.53
CA CYS A 33 -12.11 0.54 -3.95
C CYS A 33 -11.60 -0.48 -5.00
N ARG A 34 -11.93 -1.76 -4.83
CA ARG A 34 -11.61 -2.79 -5.83
C ARG A 34 -12.32 -2.55 -7.16
N SER A 35 -13.60 -2.20 -7.15
CA SER A 35 -14.34 -1.89 -8.38
C SER A 35 -13.77 -0.67 -9.12
N GLU A 36 -13.31 0.37 -8.41
CA GLU A 36 -12.61 1.51 -9.02
C GLU A 36 -11.31 1.09 -9.70
N LEU A 37 -10.53 0.19 -9.06
CA LEU A 37 -9.31 -0.38 -9.62
C LEU A 37 -9.60 -1.16 -10.92
N GLU A 38 -10.55 -2.10 -10.86
CA GLU A 38 -10.92 -2.97 -11.98
C GLU A 38 -11.53 -2.17 -13.15
N ALA A 39 -12.33 -1.13 -12.85
CA ALA A 39 -12.88 -0.24 -13.87
C ALA A 39 -11.79 0.58 -14.57
N PHE A 40 -10.75 1.00 -13.84
CA PHE A 40 -9.60 1.69 -14.44
C PHE A 40 -8.85 0.76 -15.38
N GLU A 41 -8.57 -0.48 -14.98
CA GLU A 41 -7.91 -1.46 -15.84
C GLU A 41 -8.77 -1.83 -17.06
N ALA A 42 -10.08 -1.96 -16.92
CA ALA A 42 -10.97 -2.24 -18.04
C ALA A 42 -10.91 -1.15 -19.13
N LYS A 43 -10.68 0.11 -18.73
CA LYS A 43 -10.57 1.25 -19.65
C LYS A 43 -9.17 1.42 -20.24
N HIS A 44 -8.13 1.07 -19.49
CA HIS A 44 -6.74 1.43 -19.83
C HIS A 44 -5.82 0.24 -20.09
N GLY A 45 -6.29 -0.99 -19.90
CA GLY A 45 -5.48 -2.21 -19.91
C GLY A 45 -4.83 -2.50 -18.56
N GLN A 46 -3.96 -3.51 -18.51
CA GLN A 46 -3.26 -3.98 -17.31
C GLN A 46 -2.13 -3.04 -16.86
N VAL A 47 -2.47 -1.79 -16.57
CA VAL A 47 -1.54 -0.69 -16.29
C VAL A 47 -0.90 -0.72 -14.90
N PHE A 48 -1.43 -1.54 -13.99
CA PHE A 48 -0.92 -1.70 -12.62
C PHE A 48 -0.05 -2.95 -12.44
N SER A 49 -0.11 -3.89 -13.38
CA SER A 49 0.68 -5.12 -13.35
C SER A 49 2.10 -4.88 -13.84
N GLU A 50 3.07 -5.51 -13.19
CA GLU A 50 4.45 -5.64 -13.67
C GLU A 50 4.63 -6.95 -14.44
N ASN A 51 3.65 -7.34 -15.27
CA ASN A 51 3.83 -8.46 -16.20
C ASN A 51 4.92 -8.06 -17.21
N ARG A 52 6.17 -8.28 -16.82
CA ARG A 52 7.33 -8.19 -17.68
C ARG A 52 7.40 -9.50 -18.45
N GLU A 53 7.47 -9.43 -19.77
CA GLU A 53 7.79 -10.62 -20.55
C GLU A 53 9.18 -11.15 -20.16
N LYS A 54 10.12 -10.28 -19.76
CA LYS A 54 11.45 -10.66 -19.25
C LYS A 54 11.94 -9.80 -18.07
N SER A 55 12.66 -10.43 -17.15
CA SER A 55 13.41 -9.72 -16.11
C SER A 55 14.39 -8.72 -16.74
N GLY A 56 14.26 -7.43 -16.41
CA GLY A 56 15.09 -6.36 -16.98
C GLY A 56 14.42 -5.50 -18.05
N ASP A 57 13.20 -5.84 -18.49
CA ASP A 57 12.44 -4.97 -19.40
C ASP A 57 12.16 -3.59 -18.76
N SER A 58 12.19 -2.55 -19.59
CA SER A 58 11.91 -1.17 -19.17
C SER A 58 10.47 -1.03 -18.69
N LEU A 59 10.27 -0.29 -17.60
CA LEU A 59 8.94 0.09 -17.12
C LEU A 59 8.26 0.95 -18.19
N THR A 60 7.41 0.35 -19.03
CA THR A 60 6.45 1.12 -19.83
C THR A 60 5.52 1.82 -18.84
N GLY A 61 5.34 3.15 -19.00
CA GLY A 61 4.80 4.06 -17.99
C GLY A 61 3.68 3.48 -17.14
N SER A 62 4.03 3.08 -15.92
CA SER A 62 3.17 2.25 -15.07
C SER A 62 2.45 3.12 -14.05
N TYR A 63 1.13 2.95 -13.96
CA TYR A 63 0.32 3.52 -12.89
C TYR A 63 0.54 2.76 -11.56
N ARG A 64 1.47 1.82 -11.51
CA ARG A 64 1.78 1.07 -10.29
C ARG A 64 2.22 1.94 -9.13
N PHE A 65 3.00 2.99 -9.40
CA PHE A 65 3.59 3.84 -8.37
C PHE A 65 2.89 5.20 -8.32
N LYS A 66 2.74 5.75 -7.11
CA LYS A 66 2.24 7.12 -6.86
C LYS A 66 0.88 7.44 -7.52
N SER A 67 0.07 6.44 -7.86
CA SER A 67 -1.26 6.65 -8.45
C SER A 67 -2.23 7.44 -7.58
N HIS A 68 -1.97 7.57 -6.28
CA HIS A 68 -2.74 8.47 -5.41
C HIS A 68 -2.68 9.94 -5.87
N LEU A 69 -1.65 10.34 -6.64
CA LEU A 69 -1.55 11.66 -7.23
C LEU A 69 -2.48 11.85 -8.45
N LEU A 70 -2.92 10.76 -9.06
CA LEU A 70 -3.71 10.77 -10.30
C LEU A 70 -5.18 10.39 -10.05
N MET A 71 -5.45 9.58 -9.03
CA MET A 71 -6.75 8.99 -8.76
C MET A 71 -7.31 9.52 -7.45
N LYS A 72 -8.36 10.35 -7.53
CA LYS A 72 -9.01 10.95 -6.35
C LYS A 72 -9.47 9.90 -5.34
N TRP A 73 -10.08 8.80 -5.79
CA TRP A 73 -10.57 7.75 -4.91
C TRP A 73 -9.42 7.06 -4.13
N LEU A 74 -8.24 6.91 -4.76
CA LEU A 74 -7.06 6.36 -4.11
C LEU A 74 -6.43 7.38 -3.16
N SER A 75 -6.39 8.66 -3.53
CA SER A 75 -6.01 9.74 -2.62
C SER A 75 -6.88 9.72 -1.36
N ASP A 76 -8.19 9.61 -1.52
CA ASP A 76 -9.13 9.54 -0.38
C ASP A 76 -8.92 8.30 0.48
N LEU A 77 -8.52 7.19 -0.13
CA LEU A 77 -8.16 5.98 0.58
C LEU A 77 -6.86 6.15 1.37
N VAL A 78 -5.82 6.75 0.78
CA VAL A 78 -4.54 7.03 1.45
C VAL A 78 -4.73 7.93 2.67
N PHE A 79 -5.61 8.93 2.56
CA PHE A 79 -5.93 9.86 3.65
C PHE A 79 -7.12 9.42 4.51
N HIS A 80 -7.52 8.15 4.47
CA HIS A 80 -8.64 7.65 5.26
C HIS A 80 -8.33 7.77 6.77
N PRO A 81 -9.21 8.36 7.61
CA PRO A 81 -8.91 8.66 9.00
C PRO A 81 -8.40 7.47 9.82
N HIS A 82 -9.05 6.30 9.72
CA HIS A 82 -8.60 5.10 10.43
C HIS A 82 -7.21 4.60 9.98
N ILE A 83 -6.80 4.85 8.73
CA ILE A 83 -5.45 4.49 8.28
C ILE A 83 -4.46 5.47 8.91
N LEU A 84 -4.77 6.77 8.88
CA LEU A 84 -3.92 7.81 9.49
C LEU A 84 -3.78 7.60 11.00
N ASP A 85 -4.86 7.28 11.71
CA ASP A 85 -4.84 7.00 13.16
C ASP A 85 -3.91 5.81 13.48
N VAL A 86 -3.95 4.72 12.69
CA VAL A 86 -3.04 3.57 12.87
C VAL A 86 -1.58 3.99 12.65
N VAL A 87 -1.31 4.74 11.59
CA VAL A 87 0.06 5.16 11.23
C VAL A 87 0.61 6.17 12.25
N GLU A 88 -0.21 7.11 12.69
CA GLU A 88 0.14 8.10 13.72
C GLU A 88 0.53 7.43 15.04
N ASP A 89 -0.19 6.39 15.45
CA ASP A 89 0.14 5.63 16.66
C ASP A 89 1.53 4.97 16.60
N LEU A 90 2.06 4.71 15.38
CA LEU A 90 3.36 4.08 15.17
C LEU A 90 4.50 5.09 14.99
N ILE A 91 4.33 6.12 14.15
CA ILE A 91 5.42 7.01 13.72
C ILE A 91 5.21 8.50 14.04
N GLY A 92 4.08 8.86 14.65
CA GLY A 92 3.73 10.24 15.03
C GLY A 92 2.85 10.97 14.01
N PRO A 93 2.41 12.20 14.31
CA PRO A 93 1.33 12.87 13.60
C PRO A 93 1.74 13.55 12.28
N ASP A 94 3.03 13.80 12.08
CA ASP A 94 3.54 14.50 10.90
C ASP A 94 3.74 13.52 9.74
N LEU A 95 2.63 13.17 9.08
CA LEU A 95 2.57 12.11 8.08
C LEU A 95 2.75 12.64 6.66
N LEU A 96 3.58 11.92 5.89
CA LEU A 96 3.73 12.09 4.44
C LEU A 96 3.51 10.74 3.75
N CYS A 97 2.53 10.66 2.83
CA CYS A 97 2.48 9.55 1.89
C CYS A 97 3.49 9.80 0.77
N TRP A 98 4.67 9.16 0.85
CA TRP A 98 5.67 9.26 -0.21
C TRP A 98 5.19 8.57 -1.50
N THR A 99 4.69 7.34 -1.39
CA THR A 99 4.36 6.46 -2.53
C THR A 99 3.16 5.56 -2.21
N THR A 100 2.50 5.12 -3.27
CA THR A 100 1.53 4.00 -3.26
C THR A 100 1.96 3.00 -4.30
N HIS A 101 1.86 1.72 -3.97
CA HIS A 101 2.30 0.62 -4.83
C HIS A 101 1.13 -0.34 -5.02
N TRP A 102 0.76 -0.62 -6.27
CA TRP A 102 -0.18 -1.68 -6.56
C TRP A 102 0.54 -3.03 -6.57
N PHE A 103 0.07 -4.01 -5.81
CA PHE A 103 0.58 -5.39 -5.82
C PHE A 103 -0.49 -6.34 -6.37
N VAL A 104 -0.85 -6.16 -7.64
CA VAL A 104 -1.78 -7.05 -8.35
C VAL A 104 -1.05 -8.35 -8.73
N LYS A 105 -1.65 -9.50 -8.37
CA LYS A 105 -1.18 -10.84 -8.76
C LYS A 105 -2.31 -11.60 -9.42
N GLU A 106 -2.17 -11.82 -10.73
CA GLU A 106 -3.12 -12.65 -11.46
C GLU A 106 -3.02 -14.12 -11.03
N ALA A 107 -4.13 -14.85 -11.18
CA ALA A 107 -4.14 -16.28 -10.93
C ALA A 107 -3.05 -16.99 -11.76
N HIS A 108 -2.36 -17.94 -11.13
CA HIS A 108 -1.28 -18.73 -11.76
C HIS A 108 -0.04 -17.93 -12.20
N THR A 109 0.11 -16.68 -11.77
CA THR A 109 1.33 -15.91 -12.01
C THR A 109 2.55 -16.60 -11.37
N PRO A 110 3.64 -16.87 -12.11
CA PRO A 110 4.85 -17.49 -11.55
C PRO A 110 5.73 -16.50 -10.76
N HIS A 111 5.47 -15.20 -10.88
CA HIS A 111 6.23 -14.16 -10.18
C HIS A 111 6.01 -14.20 -8.68
N TYR A 112 7.09 -14.06 -7.93
CA TYR A 112 7.09 -13.94 -6.48
C TYR A 112 7.96 -12.78 -6.04
N VAL A 113 7.73 -12.32 -4.83
CA VAL A 113 8.55 -11.30 -4.18
C VAL A 113 9.51 -12.03 -3.25
N SER A 114 10.82 -11.97 -3.55
CA SER A 114 11.84 -12.61 -2.72
C SER A 114 12.04 -11.85 -1.40
N TRP A 115 12.72 -12.47 -0.44
CA TRP A 115 13.15 -11.78 0.78
C TRP A 115 13.94 -10.51 0.46
N HIS A 116 13.51 -9.39 1.02
CA HIS A 116 14.16 -8.09 0.91
C HIS A 116 13.67 -7.15 2.02
N GLN A 117 14.31 -5.99 2.14
CA GLN A 117 13.86 -4.88 2.99
C GLN A 117 13.66 -3.65 2.11
N ASP A 118 12.48 -3.05 2.19
CA ASP A 118 12.08 -1.93 1.35
C ASP A 118 12.99 -0.70 1.49
N SER A 119 13.43 -0.40 2.72
CA SER A 119 14.27 0.77 3.04
C SER A 119 15.55 0.86 2.20
N ASN A 120 16.08 -0.29 1.75
CA ASN A 120 17.29 -0.36 0.94
C ASN A 120 17.09 0.18 -0.49
N TYR A 121 15.85 0.35 -0.94
CA TYR A 121 15.52 0.79 -2.30
C TYR A 121 15.07 2.25 -2.39
N TRP A 122 14.73 2.88 -1.26
CA TRP A 122 14.01 4.15 -1.29
C TRP A 122 14.91 5.40 -1.17
N GLY A 123 16.16 5.25 -0.74
CA GLY A 123 17.07 6.39 -0.58
C GLY A 123 16.59 7.42 0.45
N LEU A 124 15.79 6.96 1.41
CA LEU A 124 15.21 7.76 2.49
C LEU A 124 16.17 7.92 3.64
N ASP A 125 16.41 9.16 4.08
CA ASP A 125 17.18 9.45 5.29
C ASP A 125 16.26 9.52 6.52
N THR A 126 15.49 8.46 6.76
CA THR A 126 14.64 8.33 7.94
C THR A 126 14.37 6.88 8.31
N ASP A 127 14.28 6.62 9.62
CA ASP A 127 13.86 5.35 10.22
C ASP A 127 12.37 5.34 10.59
N ARG A 128 11.68 6.48 10.50
CA ARG A 128 10.24 6.62 10.80
C ARG A 128 9.39 6.38 9.57
N LEU A 129 9.44 5.16 9.08
CA LEU A 129 8.76 4.76 7.86
C LEU A 129 7.94 3.49 8.08
N VAL A 130 6.70 3.49 7.58
CA VAL A 130 5.81 2.34 7.64
C VAL A 130 5.20 2.06 6.27
N SER A 131 4.98 0.78 5.98
CA SER A 131 4.17 0.34 4.84
C SER A 131 2.79 -0.09 5.35
N VAL A 132 1.73 0.50 4.78
CA VAL A 132 0.35 0.04 5.01
C VAL A 132 -0.03 -0.92 3.88
N TRP A 133 -0.15 -2.21 4.19
CA TRP A 133 -0.52 -3.23 3.20
C TRP A 133 -2.03 -3.50 3.25
N LEU A 134 -2.77 -2.96 2.28
CA LEU A 134 -4.23 -3.09 2.19
C LEU A 134 -4.63 -4.21 1.23
N ALA A 135 -5.41 -5.17 1.72
CA ALA A 135 -6.06 -6.17 0.87
C ALA A 135 -7.35 -5.58 0.25
N LEU A 136 -7.43 -5.59 -1.09
CA LEU A 136 -8.61 -5.17 -1.87
C LEU A 136 -9.31 -6.37 -2.54
#